data_AF-A0A562NT81-F1
#
_entry.id   AF-A0A562NT81-F1
#
_cell.length_a   1.000
_cell.length_b   1.000
_cell.length_c   1.000
_cell.angle_alpha   90.00
_cell.angle_beta   90.00
_cell.angle_gamma   90.00
#
_symmetry.space_group_name_H-M   'P 1'
#
loop_
_entity.id
_entity.type
_entity.pdbx_description
1 polymer ?
#
loop_
_entity_poly.entity_id
_entity_poly.type
_entity_poly.pdbx_seq_one_letter_code
_entity_poly.pdbx_strand_id
1 'polypeptide(L)'
;MASSTNSINLSASLLFFGALSGAQTEGGGHRCGLSFQRDPGGMIARNKAHLQLPPIIAGDWRGEIVGVPSVNFGQVVQPGPPRQSVEFTYIILPTTLIMPNAAFRWPGVVMISAPTPMKTEFPDAGALFQNDMMPSLSLSLEVTRAQFSDMLPRLEANSLKDFHFTLDEKSERFWPVRSWGMGAPLA
;
A
#
# COMPACT_ATOMS: atom_id res chain seq x y z
N MET A 1 -27.42 19.25 7.53
CA MET A 1 -27.37 17.86 7.03
C MET A 1 -26.07 17.69 6.26
N ALA A 2 -25.00 17.24 6.92
CA ALA A 2 -23.70 17.01 6.27
C ALA A 2 -22.96 15.93 7.07
N SER A 3 -23.11 14.66 6.67
CA SER A 3 -22.36 13.53 7.24
C SER A 3 -22.52 12.26 6.39
N SER A 4 -22.24 12.29 5.08
CA SER A 4 -22.22 11.04 4.30
C SER A 4 -21.12 10.92 3.24
N THR A 5 -20.17 11.86 3.16
CA THR A 5 -19.15 11.84 2.09
C THR A 5 -17.86 11.13 2.50
N ASN A 6 -17.58 11.01 3.80
CA ASN A 6 -16.37 10.35 4.31
C ASN A 6 -16.44 8.82 4.36
N SER A 7 -17.62 8.22 4.24
CA SER A 7 -17.81 6.76 4.34
C SER A 7 -17.51 6.01 3.03
N ILE A 8 -17.54 6.70 1.87
CA ILE A 8 -17.41 6.04 0.55
C ILE A 8 -15.94 5.77 0.20
N ASN A 9 -15.01 6.64 0.61
CA ASN A 9 -13.59 6.52 0.19
C ASN A 9 -12.73 5.67 1.11
N LEU A 10 -13.07 5.55 2.40
CA LEU A 10 -12.52 4.46 3.23
C LEU A 10 -12.88 3.10 2.60
N SER A 11 -14.08 2.99 2.03
CA SER A 11 -14.52 1.78 1.35
C SER A 11 -13.70 1.52 0.08
N ALA A 12 -13.37 2.51 -0.75
CA ALA A 12 -12.53 2.27 -1.93
C ALA A 12 -11.12 1.80 -1.56
N SER A 13 -10.44 2.47 -0.63
CA SER A 13 -9.12 2.03 -0.17
C SER A 13 -9.18 0.65 0.51
N LEU A 14 -10.19 0.38 1.35
CA LEU A 14 -10.38 -0.93 1.99
C LEU A 14 -10.80 -2.04 1.00
N LEU A 15 -11.60 -1.73 -0.03
CA LEU A 15 -12.03 -2.68 -1.06
C LEU A 15 -10.86 -3.06 -1.98
N PHE A 16 -9.97 -2.11 -2.31
CA PHE A 16 -8.77 -2.41 -3.08
C PHE A 16 -7.74 -3.22 -2.27
N PHE A 17 -7.59 -2.97 -0.96
CA PHE A 17 -6.76 -3.81 -0.09
C PHE A 17 -7.37 -5.21 0.15
N GLY A 18 -8.70 -5.33 0.23
CA GLY A 18 -9.39 -6.62 0.31
C GLY A 18 -9.24 -7.47 -0.95
N ALA A 19 -9.27 -6.85 -2.14
CA ALA A 19 -9.19 -7.55 -3.41
C ALA A 19 -7.80 -8.15 -3.70
N LEU A 20 -6.71 -7.53 -3.22
CA LEU A 20 -5.35 -8.08 -3.35
C LEU A 20 -5.09 -9.30 -2.45
N SER A 21 -5.93 -9.54 -1.43
CA SER A 21 -5.85 -10.74 -0.58
C SER A 21 -6.60 -11.96 -1.13
N GLY A 22 -7.38 -11.80 -2.21
CA GLY A 22 -8.31 -12.83 -2.70
C GLY A 22 -7.84 -13.65 -3.92
N ALA A 23 -6.68 -13.36 -4.49
CA ALA A 23 -6.23 -14.00 -5.73
C ALA A 23 -5.25 -15.17 -5.50
N GLN A 24 -5.65 -16.16 -4.69
CA GLN A 24 -5.02 -17.48 -4.75
C GLN A 24 -5.94 -18.54 -4.16
N THR A 25 -6.67 -19.24 -5.03
CA THR A 25 -6.81 -20.71 -5.12
C THR A 25 -8.12 -21.04 -5.81
N GLU A 26 -8.06 -21.67 -6.99
CA GLU A 26 -8.92 -22.83 -7.30
C GLU A 26 -8.49 -23.50 -8.61
N GLY A 27 -8.38 -24.83 -8.58
CA GLY A 27 -8.51 -25.68 -9.77
C GLY A 27 -7.32 -26.56 -10.12
N GLY A 28 -7.40 -27.86 -9.81
CA GLY A 28 -6.65 -28.88 -10.56
C GLY A 28 -6.16 -30.07 -9.74
N GLY A 29 -7.08 -30.95 -9.32
CA GLY A 29 -6.72 -32.21 -8.65
C GLY A 29 -6.12 -33.24 -9.59
N HIS A 30 -5.06 -33.92 -9.13
CA HIS A 30 -4.72 -35.28 -9.55
C HIS A 30 -4.19 -36.06 -8.35
N ARG A 31 -4.82 -37.22 -8.10
CA ARG A 31 -4.44 -38.21 -7.08
C ARG A 31 -3.08 -38.81 -7.40
N CYS A 32 -2.18 -38.85 -6.42
CA CYS A 32 -1.19 -39.91 -6.29
C CYS A 32 -1.03 -40.24 -4.81
N GLY A 33 -1.30 -41.49 -4.46
CA GLY A 33 -1.38 -41.95 -3.08
C GLY A 33 -0.01 -42.19 -2.48
N LEU A 34 0.17 -41.75 -1.24
CA LEU A 34 1.20 -42.27 -0.33
C LEU A 34 0.57 -42.45 1.06
N SER A 35 0.79 -43.64 1.58
CA SER A 35 0.30 -44.25 2.81
C SER A 35 0.44 -43.36 4.06
N PHE A 36 -0.68 -43.17 4.74
CA PHE A 36 -0.77 -42.47 6.03
C PHE A 36 -0.46 -43.46 7.16
N GLN A 37 0.77 -43.43 7.68
CA GLN A 37 1.09 -44.08 8.96
C GLN A 37 0.79 -43.09 10.08
N ARG A 38 -0.14 -43.44 10.97
CA ARG A 38 -0.49 -42.66 12.17
C ARG A 38 0.67 -42.73 13.18
N ASP A 39 1.31 -41.60 13.45
CA ASP A 39 2.01 -41.39 14.72
C ASP A 39 1.06 -40.69 15.71
N PRO A 40 0.80 -41.28 16.88
CA PRO A 40 0.07 -40.62 17.95
C PRO A 40 1.05 -39.90 18.89
N GLY A 41 0.82 -38.62 19.16
CA GLY A 41 1.48 -37.92 20.27
C GLY A 41 2.61 -36.98 19.83
N GLY A 42 2.22 -35.85 19.25
CA GLY A 42 3.12 -34.74 18.98
C GLY A 42 2.32 -33.50 18.70
N MET A 43 1.59 -33.00 19.70
CA MET A 43 0.98 -31.68 19.63
C MET A 43 2.13 -30.67 19.58
N ILE A 44 2.64 -30.37 18.39
CA ILE A 44 3.42 -29.16 18.15
C ILE A 44 2.42 -28.04 18.41
N ALA A 45 2.36 -27.61 19.66
CA ALA A 45 1.83 -26.31 20.00
C ALA A 45 2.54 -25.33 19.08
N ARG A 46 1.82 -24.85 18.06
CA ARG A 46 2.25 -23.69 17.29
C ARG A 46 2.37 -22.59 18.32
N ASN A 47 3.58 -22.42 18.84
CA ASN A 47 3.91 -21.33 19.72
C ASN A 47 3.70 -20.09 18.85
N LYS A 48 2.55 -19.44 18.99
CA LYS A 48 2.31 -18.12 18.45
C LYS A 48 3.22 -17.20 19.25
N ALA A 49 4.51 -17.22 18.90
CA ALA A 49 5.40 -16.13 19.24
C ALA A 49 4.71 -14.90 18.64
N HIS A 50 4.07 -14.12 19.52
CA HIS A 50 3.60 -12.79 19.17
C HIS A 50 4.87 -12.03 18.80
N LEU A 51 5.11 -11.93 17.49
CA LEU A 51 6.24 -11.23 16.93
C LEU A 51 6.07 -9.78 17.40
N GLN A 52 6.85 -9.36 18.39
CA GLN A 52 6.79 -8.01 18.93
C GLN A 52 7.45 -7.09 17.90
N LEU A 53 6.61 -6.54 17.03
CA LEU A 53 7.05 -5.59 16.03
C LEU A 53 7.29 -4.23 16.71
N PRO A 54 8.33 -3.49 16.30
CA PRO A 54 8.57 -2.14 16.84
C PRO A 54 7.36 -1.23 16.61
N PRO A 55 7.03 -0.32 17.54
CA PRO A 55 5.95 0.62 17.31
C PRO A 55 6.28 1.54 16.12
N ILE A 56 5.28 1.89 15.32
CA ILE A 56 5.41 2.93 14.29
C ILE A 56 5.47 4.28 15.00
N ILE A 57 6.49 5.07 14.68
CA ILE A 57 6.78 6.37 15.29
C ILE A 57 6.72 7.50 14.26
N ALA A 58 6.33 8.70 14.71
CA ALA A 58 6.45 9.92 13.91
C ALA A 58 7.92 10.26 13.60
N GLY A 59 8.14 11.11 12.60
CA GLY A 59 9.46 11.57 12.18
C GLY A 59 9.83 11.17 10.75
N ASP A 60 11.12 11.22 10.45
CA ASP A 60 11.65 11.06 9.09
C ASP A 60 11.97 9.61 8.78
N TRP A 61 11.21 9.04 7.86
CA TRP A 61 11.38 7.68 7.35
C TRP A 61 12.05 7.68 6.00
N ARG A 62 12.66 6.54 5.67
CA ARG A 62 13.17 6.26 4.32
C ARG A 62 12.48 5.03 3.76
N GLY A 63 12.54 4.87 2.46
CA GLY A 63 12.12 3.64 1.82
C GLY A 63 12.96 3.30 0.61
N GLU A 64 13.05 2.00 0.36
CA GLU A 64 13.78 1.38 -0.74
C GLU A 64 12.78 0.59 -1.59
N ILE A 65 12.79 0.76 -2.91
CA ILE A 65 12.00 -0.02 -3.86
C ILE A 65 12.74 -1.33 -4.13
N VAL A 66 12.12 -2.46 -3.79
CA VAL A 66 12.78 -3.78 -3.77
C VAL A 66 12.26 -4.75 -4.84
N GLY A 67 11.38 -4.29 -5.72
CA GLY A 67 10.81 -5.11 -6.78
C GLY A 67 10.25 -4.28 -7.92
N VAL A 68 9.59 -4.96 -8.86
CA VAL A 68 9.09 -4.32 -10.09
C VAL A 68 7.83 -3.50 -9.77
N PRO A 69 7.80 -2.19 -10.10
CA PRO A 69 6.59 -1.38 -10.03
C PRO A 69 5.47 -1.95 -10.89
N SER A 70 4.22 -1.84 -10.44
CA SER A 70 3.06 -2.05 -11.31
C SER A 70 2.29 -0.74 -11.49
N VAL A 71 1.90 -0.44 -12.71
CA VAL A 71 1.06 0.71 -13.05
C VAL A 71 -0.31 0.21 -13.47
N ASN A 72 -1.36 0.87 -13.00
CA ASN A 72 -2.73 0.47 -13.23
C ASN A 72 -3.54 1.69 -13.71
N PHE A 73 -4.25 1.50 -14.81
CA PHE A 73 -5.13 2.49 -15.42
C PHE A 73 -6.56 1.97 -15.40
N GLY A 74 -7.51 2.83 -15.03
CA GLY A 74 -8.91 2.45 -14.99
C GLY A 74 -9.85 3.64 -15.14
N GLN A 75 -11.11 3.32 -15.39
CA GLN A 75 -12.21 4.27 -15.43
C GLN A 75 -13.47 3.64 -14.84
N VAL A 76 -14.29 4.46 -14.21
CA VAL A 76 -15.64 4.08 -13.77
C VAL A 76 -16.62 5.12 -14.25
N VAL A 77 -17.74 4.68 -14.83
CA VAL A 77 -18.82 5.59 -15.25
C VAL A 77 -19.83 5.66 -14.12
N GLN A 78 -19.90 6.82 -13.45
CA GLN A 78 -20.86 7.06 -12.39
C GLN A 78 -22.29 7.19 -12.95
N PRO A 79 -23.30 6.65 -12.23
CA PRO A 79 -24.70 6.81 -12.60
C PRO A 79 -25.18 8.25 -12.39
N GLY A 80 -26.11 8.71 -13.24
CA GLY A 80 -26.74 10.03 -13.13
C GLY A 80 -26.98 10.68 -14.50
N PRO A 81 -27.86 11.69 -14.61
CA PRO A 81 -27.91 12.59 -15.76
C PRO A 81 -27.20 13.92 -15.45
N PRO A 82 -26.08 14.27 -16.13
CA PRO A 82 -25.35 13.46 -17.10
C PRO A 82 -24.51 12.37 -16.43
N ARG A 83 -24.25 11.27 -17.16
CA ARG A 83 -23.29 10.25 -16.72
C ARG A 83 -21.90 10.87 -16.72
N GLN A 84 -21.14 10.65 -15.66
CA GLN A 84 -19.78 11.18 -15.53
C GLN A 84 -18.79 10.02 -15.53
N SER A 85 -17.81 10.07 -16.43
CA SER A 85 -16.67 9.14 -16.39
C SER A 85 -15.63 9.68 -15.42
N VAL A 86 -15.16 8.82 -14.52
CA VAL A 86 -14.13 9.13 -13.55
C VAL A 86 -12.96 8.18 -13.78
N GLU A 87 -11.84 8.75 -14.22
CA GLU A 87 -10.59 8.03 -14.41
C GLU A 87 -9.84 7.90 -13.10
N PHE A 88 -9.16 6.78 -12.92
CA PHE A 88 -8.23 6.58 -11.82
C PHE A 88 -6.94 5.93 -12.34
N THR A 89 -5.81 6.36 -11.79
CA THR A 89 -4.51 5.82 -12.14
C THR A 89 -3.64 5.76 -10.90
N TYR A 90 -2.98 4.63 -10.70
CA TYR A 90 -2.12 4.41 -9.55
C TYR A 90 -0.92 3.52 -9.89
N ILE A 91 0.16 3.69 -9.13
CA ILE A 91 1.34 2.83 -9.14
C ILE A 91 1.39 2.08 -7.82
N ILE A 92 1.73 0.79 -7.84
CA ILE A 92 2.07 0.01 -6.65
C ILE A 92 3.56 -0.31 -6.72
N LEU A 93 4.29 0.08 -5.67
CA LEU A 93 5.70 -0.21 -5.48
C LEU A 93 5.87 -1.21 -4.32
N PRO A 94 6.51 -2.37 -4.55
CA PRO A 94 6.99 -3.19 -3.45
C PRO A 94 8.20 -2.52 -2.80
N THR A 95 8.16 -2.32 -1.48
CA THR A 95 9.16 -1.51 -0.76
C THR A 95 9.58 -2.11 0.57
N THR A 96 10.71 -1.63 1.06
CA THR A 96 11.10 -1.73 2.46
C THR A 96 11.06 -0.34 3.08
N LEU A 97 10.33 -0.16 4.18
CA LEU A 97 10.22 1.11 4.91
C LEU A 97 11.13 1.09 6.13
N ILE A 98 12.03 2.06 6.21
CA ILE A 98 13.09 2.14 7.19
C ILE A 98 12.70 3.17 8.25
N MET A 99 12.67 2.73 9.51
CA MET A 99 12.35 3.60 10.64
C MET A 99 13.36 4.76 10.78
N PRO A 100 13.00 5.88 11.43
CA PRO A 100 13.89 7.03 11.62
C PRO A 100 15.22 6.71 12.30
N ASN A 101 15.21 5.76 13.23
CA ASN A 101 16.40 5.28 13.94
C ASN A 101 17.09 4.08 13.24
N ALA A 102 16.61 3.68 12.06
CA ALA A 102 17.01 2.50 11.31
C ALA A 102 16.99 1.18 12.11
N ALA A 103 16.30 1.12 13.26
CA ALA A 103 16.28 -0.05 14.13
C ALA A 103 15.53 -1.23 13.50
N PHE A 104 14.63 -0.95 12.55
CA PHE A 104 13.86 -1.96 11.86
C PHE A 104 13.49 -1.53 10.44
N ARG A 105 13.32 -2.54 9.60
CA ARG A 105 12.93 -2.44 8.20
C ARG A 105 11.61 -3.17 8.01
N TRP A 106 10.56 -2.40 7.84
CA TRP A 106 9.22 -2.92 7.60
C TRP A 106 9.05 -3.34 6.15
N PRO A 107 8.57 -4.56 5.86
CA PRO A 107 8.09 -4.86 4.52
C PRO A 107 6.86 -4.00 4.25
N GLY A 108 6.75 -3.48 3.04
CA GLY A 108 5.60 -2.63 2.72
C GLY A 108 5.33 -2.45 1.25
N VAL A 109 4.23 -1.77 1.00
CA VAL A 109 3.82 -1.34 -0.34
C VAL A 109 3.62 0.17 -0.33
N VAL A 110 4.03 0.82 -1.41
CA VAL A 110 3.68 2.22 -1.66
C VAL A 110 2.66 2.26 -2.78
N MET A 111 1.53 2.89 -2.53
CA MET A 111 0.54 3.24 -3.55
C MET A 111 0.68 4.72 -3.86
N ILE A 112 1.06 5.06 -5.09
CA ILE A 112 1.10 6.43 -5.57
C ILE A 112 -0.13 6.64 -6.44
N SER A 113 -1.01 7.57 -6.07
CA SER A 113 -2.23 7.85 -6.83
C SER A 113 -2.30 9.31 -7.25
N ALA A 114 -2.80 9.54 -8.47
CA ALA A 114 -3.22 10.86 -8.90
C ALA A 114 -4.71 11.01 -8.57
N PRO A 115 -5.09 11.84 -7.60
CA PRO A 115 -6.49 12.03 -7.22
C PRO A 115 -7.33 12.51 -8.39
N THR A 116 -8.62 12.16 -8.36
CA THR A 116 -9.56 12.62 -9.38
C THR A 116 -9.78 14.12 -9.24
N PRO A 117 -10.10 14.85 -10.33
CA PRO A 117 -10.38 16.29 -10.28
C PRO A 117 -11.47 16.70 -9.29
N MET A 118 -12.31 15.74 -8.84
CA MET A 118 -13.37 15.99 -7.86
C MET A 118 -12.88 16.04 -6.41
N LYS A 119 -11.63 15.67 -6.12
CA LYS A 119 -11.02 15.84 -4.79
C LYS A 119 -10.13 17.08 -4.83
N THR A 120 -10.56 18.16 -4.18
CA THR A 120 -9.85 19.45 -4.17
C THR A 120 -9.08 19.73 -2.90
N GLU A 121 -9.26 18.90 -1.86
CA GLU A 121 -8.63 19.09 -0.55
C GLU A 121 -7.74 17.91 -0.19
N PHE A 122 -6.47 18.22 0.07
CA PHE A 122 -5.42 17.29 0.46
C PHE A 122 -4.70 17.91 1.67
N PRO A 123 -5.20 17.69 2.90
CA PRO A 123 -4.56 18.24 4.09
C PRO A 123 -3.18 17.62 4.33
N ASP A 124 -2.98 16.39 3.87
CA ASP A 124 -1.75 15.61 4.01
C ASP A 124 -1.25 15.16 2.63
N ALA A 125 0.05 14.91 2.50
CA ALA A 125 0.67 14.40 1.27
C ALA A 125 0.45 12.87 1.09
N GLY A 126 -0.19 12.22 2.06
CA GLY A 126 -0.41 10.79 2.09
C GLY A 126 -0.76 10.25 3.48
N ALA A 127 -0.71 8.94 3.63
CA ALA A 127 -0.97 8.25 4.88
C ALA A 127 -0.24 6.90 4.95
N LEU A 128 0.18 6.52 6.16
CA LEU A 128 0.73 5.20 6.45
C LEU A 128 -0.27 4.38 7.28
N PHE A 129 -0.50 3.14 6.84
CA PHE A 129 -1.36 2.16 7.47
C PHE A 129 -0.55 0.93 7.87
N GLN A 130 -0.89 0.34 9.02
CA GLN A 130 -0.40 -0.97 9.40
C GLN A 130 -1.43 -2.02 8.96
N ASN A 131 -0.97 -3.12 8.36
CA ASN A 131 -1.84 -4.23 8.01
C ASN A 131 -2.16 -5.06 9.27
N ASP A 132 -3.44 -5.36 9.49
CA ASP A 132 -3.88 -6.13 10.68
C ASP A 132 -3.58 -7.64 10.55
N MET A 133 -3.47 -8.16 9.32
CA MET A 133 -3.31 -9.59 9.04
C MET A 133 -1.85 -10.00 8.81
N MET A 134 -1.00 -9.05 8.39
CA MET A 134 0.40 -9.30 8.08
C MET A 134 1.31 -8.24 8.70
N PRO A 135 2.55 -8.58 9.08
CA PRO A 135 3.50 -7.64 9.65
C PRO A 135 4.08 -6.70 8.59
N SER A 136 3.22 -5.93 7.92
CA SER A 136 3.58 -5.04 6.81
C SER A 136 2.89 -3.70 6.90
N LEU A 137 3.47 -2.73 6.19
CA LEU A 137 2.97 -1.37 6.12
C LEU A 137 2.49 -1.03 4.70
N SER A 138 1.48 -0.17 4.63
CA SER A 138 0.99 0.39 3.39
C SER A 138 1.10 1.91 3.44
N LEU A 139 1.90 2.48 2.55
CA LEU A 139 2.07 3.92 2.39
C LEU A 139 1.26 4.37 1.17
N SER A 140 0.27 5.24 1.34
CA SER A 140 -0.39 5.92 0.23
C SER A 140 0.20 7.31 0.06
N LEU A 141 0.60 7.67 -1.16
CA LEU A 141 1.10 8.99 -1.53
C LEU A 141 0.17 9.59 -2.59
N GLU A 142 -0.17 10.85 -2.39
CA GLU A 142 -1.01 11.59 -3.33
C GLU A 142 -0.15 12.53 -4.16
N VAL A 143 -0.34 12.48 -5.48
CA VAL A 143 0.46 13.25 -6.45
C VAL A 143 -0.44 13.98 -7.43
N THR A 144 0.11 15.01 -8.07
CA THR A 144 -0.61 15.62 -9.20
C THR A 144 -0.56 14.71 -10.42
N ARG A 145 -1.50 14.89 -11.37
CA ARG A 145 -1.48 14.15 -12.63
C ARG A 145 -0.19 14.39 -13.43
N ALA A 146 0.34 15.61 -13.40
CA ALA A 146 1.60 15.97 -14.04
C ALA A 146 2.78 15.23 -13.38
N GLN A 147 2.89 15.29 -12.06
CA GLN A 147 3.94 14.60 -11.31
C GLN A 147 3.89 13.08 -11.53
N PHE A 148 2.68 12.48 -11.54
CA PHE A 148 2.51 11.07 -11.86
C PHE A 148 3.10 10.72 -13.25
N SER A 149 2.76 11.51 -14.26
CA SER A 149 3.25 11.32 -15.63
C SER A 149 4.77 11.42 -15.71
N ASP A 150 5.38 12.37 -14.99
CA ASP A 150 6.83 12.58 -14.97
C ASP A 150 7.59 11.45 -14.25
N MET A 151 6.93 10.73 -13.35
CA MET A 151 7.52 9.61 -12.60
C MET A 151 7.59 8.32 -13.41
N LEU A 152 6.64 8.06 -14.31
CA LEU A 152 6.57 6.83 -15.10
C LEU A 152 7.87 6.48 -15.84
N PRO A 153 8.43 7.36 -16.71
CA PRO A 153 9.65 7.01 -17.44
C PRO A 153 10.84 6.78 -16.51
N ARG A 154 10.85 7.42 -15.32
CA ARG A 154 11.93 7.26 -14.33
C ARG A 154 11.85 5.92 -13.61
N LEU A 155 10.63 5.44 -13.35
CA LEU A 155 10.38 4.11 -12.79
C LEU A 155 10.68 3.02 -13.82
N GLU A 156 10.29 3.21 -15.08
CA GLU A 156 10.62 2.29 -16.19
C GLU A 156 12.14 2.17 -16.39
N ALA A 157 12.86 3.29 -16.29
CA ALA A 157 14.33 3.31 -16.33
C ALA A 157 15.00 2.76 -15.05
N ASN A 158 14.23 2.31 -14.05
CA ASN A 158 14.72 1.85 -12.76
C ASN A 158 15.65 2.87 -12.05
N SER A 159 15.38 4.16 -12.28
CA SER A 159 16.20 5.27 -11.79
C SER A 159 15.75 5.80 -10.43
N LEU A 160 14.48 5.61 -10.08
CA LEU A 160 13.94 5.87 -8.75
C LEU A 160 14.03 4.58 -7.93
N LYS A 161 14.92 4.57 -6.93
CA LYS A 161 15.15 3.41 -6.06
C LYS A 161 14.85 3.73 -4.60
N ASP A 162 15.12 4.96 -4.19
CA ASP A 162 15.00 5.39 -2.81
C ASP A 162 14.05 6.58 -2.69
N PHE A 163 13.39 6.65 -1.55
CA PHE A 163 12.50 7.74 -1.21
C PHE A 163 12.57 8.05 0.28
N HIS A 164 12.10 9.24 0.64
CA HIS A 164 11.96 9.67 2.03
C HIS A 164 10.55 10.22 2.25
N PHE A 165 10.07 10.10 3.47
CA PHE A 165 8.77 10.64 3.88
C PHE A 165 8.77 10.98 5.37
N THR A 166 7.96 11.95 5.76
CA THR A 166 7.84 12.39 7.14
C THR A 166 6.44 12.07 7.64
N LEU A 167 6.38 11.33 8.75
CA LEU A 167 5.14 10.99 9.42
C LEU A 167 4.86 11.94 10.57
N ASP A 168 3.58 12.26 10.73
CA ASP A 168 3.04 12.97 11.88
C ASP A 168 2.55 11.98 12.93
N GLU A 169 2.14 12.52 14.08
CA GLU A 169 1.56 11.73 15.15
C GLU A 169 0.36 10.93 14.65
N LYS A 170 0.17 9.76 15.25
CA LYS A 170 -0.90 8.86 14.84
C LYS A 170 -2.25 9.56 15.01
N SER A 171 -3.04 9.58 13.95
CA SER A 171 -4.47 9.89 14.01
C SER A 171 -5.25 8.69 14.58
N GLU A 172 -6.58 8.69 14.49
CA GLU A 172 -7.39 7.57 14.98
C GLU A 172 -7.04 6.24 14.28
N ARG A 173 -6.69 6.29 12.98
CA ARG A 173 -6.57 5.08 12.13
C ARG A 173 -5.26 4.95 11.35
N PHE A 174 -4.53 6.04 11.15
CA PHE A 174 -3.35 6.08 10.30
C PHE A 174 -2.36 7.14 10.79
N TRP A 175 -1.12 7.07 10.28
CA TRP A 175 -0.13 8.14 10.46
C TRP A 175 -0.17 9.04 9.24
N PRO A 176 -0.53 10.33 9.37
CA PRO A 176 -0.51 11.27 8.25
C PRO A 176 0.91 11.45 7.71
N VAL A 177 1.04 11.55 6.39
CA VAL A 177 2.32 11.87 5.75
C VAL A 177 2.33 13.36 5.47
N ARG A 178 3.20 14.10 6.15
CA ARG A 178 3.34 15.55 5.95
C ARG A 178 4.06 15.88 4.64
N SER A 179 5.09 15.11 4.31
CA SER A 179 5.92 15.33 3.13
C SER A 179 6.55 14.03 2.66
N TRP A 180 6.88 13.97 1.38
CA TRP A 180 7.65 12.88 0.79
C TRP A 180 8.48 13.39 -0.39
N GLY A 181 9.51 12.64 -0.76
CA GLY A 181 10.34 12.95 -1.91
C GLY A 181 11.05 11.72 -2.46
N MET A 182 11.27 11.70 -3.78
CA MET A 182 11.99 10.65 -4.48
C MET A 182 13.13 11.27 -5.29
N GLY A 183 14.29 10.63 -5.25
CA GLY A 183 15.47 11.07 -5.97
C GLY A 183 15.91 10.01 -6.97
N ALA A 184 16.38 10.48 -8.14
CA ALA A 184 17.20 9.68 -9.03
C ALA A 184 18.60 10.31 -9.06
N PRO A 185 19.68 9.52 -9.00
CA PRO A 185 21.00 10.04 -9.29
C PRO A 185 21.03 10.57 -10.74
N LEU A 186 21.62 11.76 -10.92
CA LEU A 186 21.90 12.28 -12.25
C LEU A 186 23.16 11.56 -12.77
N ALA A 187 23.06 11.04 -14.00
CA ALA A 187 24.18 10.41 -14.71
C ALA A 187 25.14 11.45 -15.27
#